data_AF-A0A7J9GC42-F1
#
_entry.id   AF-A0A7J9GC42-F1
#
_cell.length_a   1.000
_cell.length_b   1.000
_cell.length_c   1.000
_cell.angle_alpha   90.00
_cell.angle_beta   90.00
_cell.angle_gamma   90.00
#
_symmetry.space_group_name_H-M   'P 1'
#
loop_
_entity.id
_entity.type
_entity.pdbx_description
1 polymer ?
#
loop_
_entity_poly.entity_id
_entity_poly.type
_entity_poly.pdbx_seq_one_letter_code
_entity_poly.pdbx_strand_id
1 'polypeptide(L)' 'MKIVFFIQLIPDDMEFQSGDMPNYTTSDGSVKIQKDSEVRLKIIGTRVDATEIV' A
#
# COMPACT_ATOMS: atom_id res chain seq x y z
N MET A 1 -1.17 -14.23 5.12
CA MET A 1 -0.19 -13.42 4.38
C MET A 1 -0.58 -11.95 4.52
N LYS A 2 0.28 -11.12 5.11
CA LYS A 2 0.08 -9.66 5.23
C LYS A 2 1.08 -8.98 4.33
N ILE A 3 0.60 -8.16 3.39
CA ILE A 3 1.45 -7.32 2.54
C ILE A 3 1.51 -5.94 3.21
N VAL A 4 2.71 -5.36 3.28
CA VAL A 4 2.95 -4.01 3.80
C VAL A 4 3.65 -3.20 2.71
N PHE A 5 3.23 -1.95 2.56
CA PHE A 5 3.84 -1.00 1.63
C PHE A 5 4.86 -0.15 2.37
N PHE A 6 6.03 0.02 1.75
CA PHE A 6 7.00 1.03 2.19
C PHE A 6 6.68 2.35 1.50
N ILE A 7 6.58 3.43 2.27
CA ILE A 7 6.26 4.76 1.74
C ILE A 7 7.24 5.23 0.67
N GLN A 8 8.52 4.85 0.75
CA GLN A 8 9.54 5.18 -0.25
C GLN A 8 9.35 4.45 -1.60
N LEU A 9 8.44 3.48 -1.65
CA LEU A 9 8.07 2.77 -2.88
C LEU A 9 6.71 3.21 -3.43
N ILE A 10 6.04 4.16 -2.77
CA ILE A 10 4.84 4.81 -3.29
C ILE A 10 5.28 5.87 -4.30
N PRO A 11 4.61 5.98 -5.47
CA PRO A 11 4.91 7.03 -6.44
C PRO A 11 4.86 8.44 -5.81
N ASP A 12 5.77 9.32 -6.23
CA ASP A 12 5.88 10.69 -5.70
C ASP A 12 4.64 11.56 -6.00
N ASP A 13 3.85 11.19 -7.02
CA ASP A 13 2.63 11.85 -7.43
C ASP A 13 1.39 11.41 -6.62
N MET A 14 1.54 10.51 -5.63
CA MET A 14 0.45 10.11 -4.73
C MET A 14 0.55 10.78 -3.36
N GLU A 15 -0.55 11.38 -2.92
CA GLU A 15 -0.68 12.03 -1.62
C GLU A 15 -1.59 11.26 -0.68
N PHE A 16 -1.18 11.16 0.60
CA PHE A 16 -1.99 10.52 1.65
C PHE A 16 -3.00 11.50 2.25
N GLN A 17 -4.25 11.05 2.40
CA GLN A 17 -5.33 11.80 3.05
C GLN A 17 -5.88 11.02 4.26
N SER A 18 -5.95 11.66 5.42
CA SER A 18 -6.31 11.05 6.71
C SER A 18 -7.77 11.23 7.12
N GLY A 19 -8.70 11.41 6.19
CA GLY A 19 -10.13 11.57 6.50
C GLY A 19 -10.78 10.30 7.05
N ASP A 20 -12.11 10.29 7.17
CA ASP A 20 -12.88 9.14 7.68
C ASP A 20 -12.57 7.82 6.95
N MET A 21 -12.24 7.92 5.66
CA MET A 21 -11.70 6.83 4.85
C MET A 21 -10.32 7.22 4.33
N PRO A 22 -9.24 6.79 5.02
CA PRO A 22 -7.88 7.06 4.60
C PRO A 22 -7.60 6.51 3.21
N ASN A 23 -6.91 7.31 2.39
CA ASN A 23 -6.65 6.96 1.01
C ASN A 23 -5.36 7.61 0.48
N TYR A 24 -4.86 7.06 -0.63
CA TYR A 24 -3.86 7.70 -1.47
C TYR A 24 -4.51 8.14 -2.77
N THR A 25 -4.29 9.38 -3.17
CA THR A 25 -4.83 9.94 -4.41
C THR A 25 -3.71 10.56 -5.23
N THR A 26 -3.73 10.36 -6.55
CA THR A 26 -2.78 11.05 -7.45
C THR A 26 -3.01 12.56 -7.41
N SER A 27 -1.98 13.37 -7.64
CA SER A 27 -2.10 14.84 -7.62
C SER A 27 -3.14 15.38 -8.62
N ASP A 28 -3.42 14.64 -9.68
CA ASP A 28 -4.46 14.96 -10.69
C ASP A 28 -5.87 14.42 -10.33
N GLY A 29 -5.99 13.65 -9.25
CA GLY A 29 -7.24 13.05 -8.79
C GLY A 29 -7.76 11.88 -9.61
N SER A 30 -7.01 11.40 -10.61
CA SER A 30 -7.46 10.35 -11.53
C SER A 30 -7.49 8.96 -10.90
N VAL A 31 -6.59 8.68 -9.95
CA VAL A 31 -6.47 7.39 -9.28
C VAL A 31 -6.57 7.58 -7.78
N LYS A 32 -7.41 6.74 -7.16
CA LYS A 32 -7.60 6.70 -5.70
C LYS A 32 -7.49 5.26 -5.20
N ILE A 33 -6.59 5.04 -4.24
CA ILE A 33 -6.43 3.76 -3.55
C ILE A 33 -6.98 3.91 -2.14
N GLN A 34 -7.96 3.10 -1.79
CA GLN A 34 -8.59 3.08 -0.47
C GLN A 34 -8.91 1.65 -0.05
N LYS A 35 -9.59 1.50 1.11
CA LYS A 35 -10.06 0.20 1.56
C LYS A 35 -10.88 -0.50 0.45
N ASP A 36 -10.63 -1.80 0.27
CA ASP A 36 -11.30 -2.66 -0.71
C ASP A 36 -10.97 -2.37 -2.19
N SER A 37 -9.99 -1.50 -2.47
CA SER A 37 -9.44 -1.31 -3.83
C SER A 37 -8.60 -2.51 -4.27
N GLU A 38 -8.82 -2.99 -5.51
CA GLU A 38 -7.90 -3.94 -6.16
C GLU A 38 -6.68 -3.19 -6.71
N VAL A 39 -5.49 -3.66 -6.36
CA VAL A 39 -4.22 -3.05 -6.77
C VAL A 39 -3.27 -4.07 -7.37
N ARG A 40 -2.47 -3.64 -8.34
CA ARG A 40 -1.37 -4.45 -8.88
C ARG A 40 -0.08 -4.08 -8.18
N LEU A 41 0.60 -5.08 -7.62
CA LEU A 41 1.80 -4.89 -6.83
C LEU A 41 2.96 -5.71 -7.41
N LYS A 42 4.18 -5.20 -7.23
CA LYS A 42 5.42 -5.97 -7.41
C LYS A 42 5.98 -6.31 -6.03
N ILE A 43 6.13 -7.59 -5.73
CA ILE A 43 6.71 -8.04 -4.45
C ILE A 43 8.23 -7.88 -4.52
N ILE A 44 8.81 -7.08 -3.62
CA ILE A 44 10.24 -6.78 -3.58
C ILE A 44 10.99 -7.65 -2.55
N GLY A 45 10.29 -8.15 -1.54
CA GLY A 45 10.86 -9.04 -0.54
C GLY A 45 9.77 -9.66 0.32
N THR A 46 10.10 -10.77 0.98
CA THR A 46 9.21 -11.49 1.88
C THR A 46 9.94 -11.72 3.20
N ARG A 47 9.31 -11.39 4.32
CA ARG A 47 9.77 -11.78 5.65
C ARG A 47 8.91 -12.93 6.14
N VAL A 48 9.54 -14.00 6.60
CA VAL A 48 8.87 -15.15 7.23
C VAL A 48 9.27 -15.15 8.69
N ASP A 49 8.31 -14.91 9.58
CA ASP A 49 8.54 -15.04 11.02
C ASP A 49 8.37 -16.52 11.40
N ALA A 50 9.48 -17.14 11.79
CA ALA A 50 9.60 -18.59 12.00
C ALA A 50 9.21 -19.04 13.42
N THR A 51 8.38 -18.29 14.13
CA THR A 51 7.91 -18.67 15.48
C THR A 51 7.07 -19.96 15.50
N GLU A 52 6.63 -20.44 14.34
CA GLU A 52 5.86 -21.67 14.16
C GLU A 52 6.51 -22.64 13.15
N ILE A 53 7.79 -22.46 12.80
CA ILE A 53 8.52 -23.47 12.00
C ILE A 53 9.05 -24.52 12.97
N VAL A 54 8.28 -25.60 13.13
CA VAL A 54 8.63 -26.82 13.90
C VAL A 54 8.88 -27.98 12.96
#